data_AF-A0A0S8FUY0-F1
#
_entry.id   AF-A0A0S8FUY0-F1
#
_cell.length_a   1.000
_cell.length_b   1.000
_cell.length_c   1.000
_cell.angle_alpha   90.00
_cell.angle_beta   90.00
_cell.angle_gamma   90.00
#
_symmetry.space_group_name_H-M   'P 1'
#
loop_
_entity.id
_entity.type
_entity.pdbx_description
1 polymer ?
#
loop_
_entity_poly.entity_id
_entity_poly.type
_entity_poly.pdbx_seq_one_letter_code
_entity_poly.pdbx_strand_id
1 'polypeptide(L)'
;MVWLAITLGVASIIGGVTHFLMPRAQLHMASGLKRDFFESLGQSAGAFTVHYWAMMIASLAGAAVIMGAGVALGVVEGILHSILRFGAALGFVVAALSFGLMLKQALRLSDAWPNLSESAREAVKTNGLPNIDPWGLFSFFLVGLWFLVFNVTAVNVGALPLWLGIIGCVGGVSFLLVFVGMLLHIGLLVDISAALGCIVVSPMWSFGLAYFLMRVT
;
A
#
# COMPACT_ATOMS: atom_id res chain seq x y z
N MET A 1 -15.84 -11.63 3.20
CA MET A 1 -14.52 -11.79 2.57
C MET A 1 -14.51 -11.38 1.11
N VAL A 2 -15.35 -11.99 0.26
CA VAL A 2 -15.45 -11.70 -1.19
C VAL A 2 -15.50 -10.20 -1.51
N TRP A 3 -16.43 -9.45 -0.91
CA TRP A 3 -16.55 -8.01 -1.14
C TRP A 3 -15.33 -7.21 -0.71
N LEU A 4 -14.64 -7.60 0.36
CA LEU A 4 -13.42 -6.95 0.81
C LEU A 4 -12.27 -7.16 -0.18
N ALA A 5 -12.16 -8.36 -0.75
CA ALA A 5 -11.19 -8.64 -1.81
C ALA A 5 -11.51 -7.85 -3.09
N ILE A 6 -12.78 -7.72 -3.48
CA ILE A 6 -13.18 -6.86 -4.61
C ILE A 6 -12.82 -5.39 -4.33
N THR A 7 -13.15 -4.89 -3.14
CA THR A 7 -12.82 -3.51 -2.73
C THR A 7 -11.32 -3.27 -2.76
N LEU A 8 -10.51 -4.21 -2.26
CA LEU A 8 -9.05 -4.15 -2.34
C LEU A 8 -8.60 -4.01 -3.80
N GLY A 9 -9.08 -4.87 -4.70
CA GLY A 9 -8.71 -4.81 -6.11
C GLY A 9 -9.07 -3.50 -6.79
N VAL A 10 -10.31 -3.02 -6.60
CA VAL A 10 -10.78 -1.75 -7.17
C VAL A 10 -9.99 -0.57 -6.63
N ALA A 11 -9.80 -0.50 -5.30
CA ALA A 11 -9.05 0.58 -4.67
C ALA A 11 -7.58 0.59 -5.10
N SER A 12 -6.95 -0.58 -5.25
CA SER A 12 -5.60 -0.72 -5.80
C SER A 12 -5.51 -0.20 -7.24
N ILE A 13 -6.46 -0.54 -8.12
CA ILE A 13 -6.48 -0.02 -9.50
C ILE A 13 -6.56 1.51 -9.48
N ILE A 14 -7.50 2.07 -8.72
CA ILE A 14 -7.67 3.52 -8.61
C ILE A 14 -6.37 4.16 -8.11
N GLY A 15 -5.80 3.64 -7.02
CA GLY A 15 -4.54 4.12 -6.46
C GLY A 15 -3.38 4.08 -7.46
N GLY A 16 -3.25 2.98 -8.22
CA GLY A 16 -2.23 2.83 -9.25
C GLY A 16 -2.41 3.81 -10.41
N VAL A 17 -3.62 3.95 -10.94
CA VAL A 17 -3.92 4.90 -12.03
C VAL A 17 -3.65 6.33 -11.58
N THR A 18 -4.14 6.73 -10.40
CA THR A 18 -3.93 8.09 -9.90
C THR A 18 -2.48 8.36 -9.57
N HIS A 19 -1.68 7.35 -9.22
CA HIS A 19 -0.24 7.48 -9.04
C HIS A 19 0.45 7.98 -10.31
N PHE A 20 0.06 7.48 -11.48
CA PHE A 20 0.58 7.95 -12.77
C PHE A 20 0.04 9.30 -13.22
N LEU A 21 -1.14 9.69 -12.73
CA LEU A 21 -1.73 11.00 -13.02
C LEU A 21 -1.16 12.11 -12.12
N MET A 22 -0.53 11.76 -10.99
CA MET A 22 0.10 12.75 -10.13
C MET A 22 1.32 13.39 -10.82
N PRO A 23 1.47 14.73 -10.75
CA PRO A 23 2.71 15.39 -11.10
C PRO A 23 3.91 14.77 -10.36
N ARG A 24 5.06 14.67 -11.05
CA ARG A 24 6.30 14.11 -10.46
C ARG A 24 6.79 14.85 -9.21
N ALA A 25 6.41 16.13 -9.06
CA ALA A 25 6.69 16.94 -7.87
C ALA A 25 5.92 16.45 -6.63
N GLN A 26 4.75 15.81 -6.83
CA GLN A 26 3.88 15.29 -5.76
C GLN A 26 4.27 13.87 -5.30
N LEU A 27 5.18 13.20 -6.01
CA LEU A 27 5.73 11.90 -5.61
C LEU A 27 6.88 12.10 -4.61
N HIS A 28 6.69 11.70 -3.36
CA HIS A 28 7.63 12.00 -2.26
C HIS A 28 8.06 10.78 -1.42
N MET A 29 7.39 9.63 -1.56
CA MET A 29 7.50 8.51 -0.59
C MET A 29 8.92 8.01 -0.34
N ALA A 30 9.79 7.96 -1.36
CA ALA A 30 11.20 7.55 -1.21
C ALA A 30 12.19 8.73 -1.15
N SER A 31 11.83 9.87 -1.74
CA SER A 31 12.75 11.00 -1.98
C SER A 31 12.53 12.20 -1.05
N GLY A 32 11.54 12.12 -0.17
CA GLY A 32 11.13 13.23 0.68
C GLY A 32 10.38 14.31 -0.10
N LEU A 33 10.09 15.42 0.58
CA LEU A 33 9.39 16.55 -0.02
C LEU A 33 10.33 17.33 -0.95
N LYS A 34 9.96 17.39 -2.22
CA LYS A 34 10.65 18.26 -3.21
C LYS A 34 10.31 19.72 -2.97
N ARG A 35 11.15 20.61 -3.50
CA ARG A 35 11.02 22.07 -3.34
C ARG A 35 9.64 22.59 -3.79
N ASP A 36 9.12 21.99 -4.86
CA ASP A 36 7.91 22.35 -5.58
C ASP A 36 6.68 21.50 -5.18
N PHE A 37 6.79 20.65 -4.15
CA PHE A 37 5.71 19.74 -3.74
C PHE A 37 4.40 20.48 -3.43
N PHE A 38 4.43 21.47 -2.51
CA PHE A 38 3.25 22.20 -2.08
C PHE A 38 2.73 23.18 -3.15
N GLU A 39 3.63 23.74 -3.96
CA GLU A 39 3.25 24.57 -5.10
C GLU A 39 2.48 23.74 -6.14
N SER A 40 2.98 22.55 -6.46
CA SER A 40 2.29 21.61 -7.35
C SER A 40 0.96 21.15 -6.77
N LEU A 41 0.88 20.92 -5.45
CA LEU A 41 -0.35 20.49 -4.81
C LEU A 41 -1.42 21.59 -4.81
N GLY A 42 -1.02 22.84 -4.60
CA GLY A 42 -1.92 24.00 -4.67
C GLY A 42 -2.51 24.26 -6.06
N GLN A 43 -1.80 23.84 -7.12
CA GLN A 43 -2.30 23.94 -8.51
C GLN A 43 -3.27 22.81 -8.87
N SER A 44 -2.99 21.58 -8.42
CA SER A 44 -3.81 20.42 -8.74
C SER A 44 -3.68 19.31 -7.70
N ALA A 45 -4.58 19.31 -6.72
CA ALA A 45 -4.62 18.28 -5.67
C ALA A 45 -5.46 17.04 -6.05
N GLY A 46 -6.23 17.07 -7.14
CA GLY A 46 -7.24 16.04 -7.43
C GLY A 46 -6.69 14.61 -7.47
N ALA A 47 -5.67 14.36 -8.30
CA ALA A 47 -5.04 13.04 -8.40
C ALA A 47 -4.41 12.58 -7.07
N PHE A 48 -3.77 13.51 -6.34
CA PHE A 48 -3.19 13.24 -5.03
C PHE A 48 -4.27 12.84 -4.01
N THR A 49 -5.37 13.60 -3.93
CA THR A 49 -6.46 13.30 -3.00
C THR A 49 -7.07 11.93 -3.28
N VAL A 50 -7.38 11.63 -4.54
CA VAL A 50 -7.96 10.32 -4.89
C VAL A 50 -6.96 9.19 -4.62
N HIS A 51 -5.68 9.37 -4.95
CA HIS A 51 -4.64 8.37 -4.67
C HIS A 51 -4.59 8.00 -3.19
N TYR A 52 -4.48 8.98 -2.31
CA TYR A 52 -4.35 8.72 -0.88
C TYR A 52 -5.60 8.11 -0.25
N TRP A 53 -6.80 8.52 -0.68
CA TRP A 53 -8.05 7.86 -0.28
C TRP A 53 -8.10 6.41 -0.75
N ALA A 54 -7.75 6.16 -2.01
CA ALA A 54 -7.73 4.81 -2.57
C ALA A 54 -6.73 3.91 -1.84
N MET A 55 -5.52 4.39 -1.56
CA MET A 55 -4.51 3.64 -0.82
C MET A 55 -4.92 3.37 0.64
N MET A 56 -5.62 4.30 1.28
CA MET A 56 -6.17 4.09 2.62
C MET A 56 -7.26 3.02 2.63
N ILE A 57 -8.20 3.07 1.68
CA ILE A 57 -9.27 2.07 1.53
C ILE A 57 -8.67 0.70 1.19
N ALA A 58 -7.73 0.64 0.25
CA ALA A 58 -7.03 -0.58 -0.13
C ALA A 58 -6.31 -1.19 1.09
N SER A 59 -5.66 -0.37 1.90
CA SER A 59 -4.97 -0.84 3.10
C SER A 59 -5.93 -1.42 4.14
N LEU A 60 -7.05 -0.74 4.43
CA LEU A 60 -8.07 -1.26 5.36
C LEU A 60 -8.72 -2.56 4.85
N ALA A 61 -9.04 -2.62 3.56
CA ALA A 61 -9.55 -3.83 2.93
C ALA A 61 -8.51 -4.96 2.97
N GLY A 62 -7.24 -4.65 2.72
CA GLY A 62 -6.10 -5.56 2.82
C GLY A 62 -5.96 -6.17 4.21
N ALA A 63 -6.02 -5.36 5.26
CA ALA A 63 -6.00 -5.85 6.65
C ALA A 63 -7.13 -6.87 6.90
N ALA A 64 -8.36 -6.55 6.47
CA ALA A 64 -9.50 -7.43 6.65
C ALA A 64 -9.38 -8.73 5.82
N VAL A 65 -8.84 -8.65 4.61
CA VAL A 65 -8.55 -9.82 3.76
C VAL A 65 -7.52 -10.72 4.42
N ILE A 66 -6.39 -10.19 4.87
CA ILE A 66 -5.34 -10.94 5.57
C ILE A 66 -5.91 -11.67 6.79
N MET A 67 -6.72 -10.99 7.60
CA MET A 67 -7.25 -11.56 8.82
C MET A 67 -8.18 -12.75 8.59
N GLY A 68 -8.95 -12.75 7.50
CA GLY A 68 -9.90 -13.82 7.22
C GLY A 68 -9.51 -14.78 6.09
N ALA A 69 -8.43 -14.55 5.34
CA ALA A 69 -8.03 -15.42 4.23
C ALA A 69 -7.71 -16.85 4.70
N GLY A 70 -6.95 -17.00 5.79
CA GLY A 70 -6.65 -18.32 6.36
C GLY A 70 -7.90 -19.07 6.80
N VAL A 71 -8.84 -18.38 7.47
CA VAL A 71 -10.12 -18.94 7.91
C VAL A 71 -10.99 -19.34 6.71
N ALA A 72 -11.12 -18.46 5.72
CA ALA A 72 -11.95 -18.69 4.54
C ALA A 72 -11.43 -19.85 3.67
N LEU A 73 -10.13 -20.10 3.68
CA LEU A 73 -9.48 -21.15 2.90
C LEU A 73 -9.17 -22.42 3.73
N GLY A 74 -9.55 -22.46 5.01
CA GLY A 74 -9.29 -23.61 5.89
C GLY A 74 -7.81 -23.90 6.13
N VAL A 75 -6.94 -22.90 6.00
CA VAL A 75 -5.49 -23.06 6.20
C VAL A 75 -5.19 -23.08 7.70
N VAL A 76 -4.69 -24.22 8.19
CA VAL A 76 -4.24 -24.35 9.59
C VAL A 76 -2.94 -23.58 9.76
N GLU A 77 -2.96 -22.57 10.63
CA GLU A 77 -1.81 -21.69 10.85
C GLU A 77 -0.92 -22.17 11.99
N GLY A 78 0.38 -22.30 11.72
CA GLY A 78 1.40 -22.41 12.76
C GLY A 78 1.67 -21.06 13.43
N ILE A 79 2.53 -21.07 14.46
CA ILE A 79 2.88 -19.84 15.20
C ILE A 79 3.50 -18.76 14.29
N LEU A 80 4.36 -19.14 13.34
CA LEU A 80 4.99 -18.23 12.40
C LEU A 80 3.93 -17.55 11.51
N HIS A 81 2.99 -18.31 10.94
CA HIS A 81 1.89 -17.76 10.15
C HIS A 81 1.04 -16.79 10.95
N SER A 82 0.75 -17.12 12.21
CA SER A 82 -0.04 -16.25 13.09
C SER A 82 0.67 -14.93 13.37
N ILE A 83 1.98 -14.97 13.66
CA ILE A 83 2.80 -13.77 13.88
C ILE A 83 2.86 -12.91 12.61
N LEU A 84 3.13 -13.52 11.46
CA LEU A 84 3.18 -12.80 10.18
C LEU A 84 1.81 -12.23 9.80
N ARG A 85 0.72 -12.96 10.03
CA ARG A 85 -0.65 -12.49 9.75
C ARG A 85 -0.98 -11.27 10.60
N PHE A 86 -0.71 -11.34 11.91
CA PHE A 86 -0.91 -10.20 12.80
C PHE A 86 -0.03 -9.01 12.41
N GLY A 87 1.26 -9.24 12.15
CA GLY A 87 2.20 -8.21 11.73
C GLY A 87 1.80 -7.53 10.41
N ALA A 88 1.35 -8.31 9.43
CA ALA A 88 0.87 -7.78 8.15
C ALA A 88 -0.47 -7.03 8.28
N ALA A 89 -1.41 -7.53 9.10
CA ALA A 89 -2.65 -6.82 9.38
C ALA A 89 -2.38 -5.47 10.07
N LEU A 90 -1.48 -5.45 11.06
CA LEU A 90 -1.01 -4.22 11.69
C LEU A 90 -0.33 -3.30 10.66
N GLY A 91 0.52 -3.86 9.79
CA GLY A 91 1.16 -3.12 8.70
C GLY A 91 0.18 -2.40 7.80
N PHE A 92 -0.90 -3.07 7.37
CA PHE A 92 -1.96 -2.44 6.60
C PHE A 92 -2.73 -1.36 7.37
N VAL A 93 -2.99 -1.56 8.67
CA VAL A 93 -3.62 -0.52 9.51
C VAL A 93 -2.71 0.71 9.63
N VAL A 94 -1.42 0.49 9.87
CA VAL A 94 -0.41 1.56 9.94
C VAL A 94 -0.34 2.31 8.61
N ALA A 95 -0.32 1.61 7.48
CA ALA A 95 -0.34 2.21 6.15
C ALA A 95 -1.59 3.08 5.95
N ALA A 96 -2.78 2.58 6.30
CA ALA A 96 -4.02 3.33 6.19
C ALA A 96 -3.98 4.65 6.97
N LEU A 97 -3.52 4.60 8.24
CA LEU A 97 -3.38 5.77 9.08
C LEU A 97 -2.33 6.75 8.54
N SER A 98 -1.18 6.25 8.07
CA SER A 98 -0.15 7.08 7.42
C SER A 98 -0.70 7.80 6.19
N PHE A 99 -1.40 7.11 5.29
CA PHE A 99 -2.01 7.76 4.12
C PHE A 99 -3.03 8.82 4.52
N GLY A 100 -3.90 8.54 5.50
CA GLY A 100 -4.87 9.53 5.99
C GLY A 100 -4.21 10.77 6.61
N LEU A 101 -3.18 10.58 7.43
CA LEU A 101 -2.43 11.67 8.05
C LEU A 101 -1.66 12.50 7.03
N MET A 102 -0.97 11.85 6.08
CA MET A 102 -0.25 12.52 5.00
C MET A 102 -1.20 13.36 4.15
N LEU A 103 -2.35 12.79 3.74
CA LEU A 103 -3.33 13.51 2.94
C LEU A 103 -3.83 14.76 3.66
N LYS A 104 -4.31 14.60 4.90
CA LYS A 104 -4.83 15.71 5.69
C LYS A 104 -3.78 16.80 5.90
N GLN A 105 -2.56 16.41 6.24
CA GLN A 105 -1.49 17.36 6.51
C GLN A 105 -1.00 18.05 5.23
N ALA A 106 -0.87 17.31 4.13
CA ALA A 106 -0.40 17.85 2.85
C ALA A 106 -1.35 18.92 2.33
N LEU A 107 -2.66 18.66 2.32
CA LEU A 107 -3.67 19.64 1.88
C LEU A 107 -3.66 20.87 2.79
N ARG A 108 -3.66 20.70 4.11
CA ARG A 108 -3.62 21.81 5.07
C ARG A 108 -2.38 22.68 4.89
N LEU A 109 -1.20 22.07 4.70
CA LEU A 109 0.05 22.79 4.50
C LEU A 109 0.12 23.47 3.13
N SER A 110 -0.46 22.85 2.10
CA SER A 110 -0.56 23.43 0.75
C SER A 110 -1.38 24.71 0.76
N ASP A 111 -2.53 24.71 1.43
CA ASP A 111 -3.39 25.89 1.54
C ASP A 111 -2.70 27.04 2.31
N ALA A 112 -1.91 26.69 3.33
CA ALA A 112 -1.14 27.67 4.12
C ALA A 112 0.16 28.14 3.44
N TRP A 113 0.68 27.36 2.47
CA TRP A 113 2.03 27.51 1.91
C TRP A 113 2.38 28.93 1.42
N PRO A 114 1.50 29.65 0.69
CA PRO A 114 1.79 31.00 0.23
C PRO A 114 2.05 32.00 1.35
N ASN A 115 1.47 31.75 2.54
CA ASN A 115 1.49 32.65 3.69
C ASN A 115 2.56 32.29 4.72
N LEU A 116 3.27 31.17 4.57
CA LEU A 116 4.34 30.77 5.46
C LEU A 116 5.60 31.65 5.25
N SER A 117 6.27 32.01 6.34
CA SER A 117 7.61 32.59 6.28
C SER A 117 8.61 31.61 5.67
N GLU A 118 9.72 32.10 5.15
CA GLU A 118 10.76 31.24 4.57
C GLU A 118 11.30 30.23 5.60
N SER A 119 11.51 30.68 6.85
CA SER A 119 11.92 29.79 7.96
C SER A 119 10.91 28.68 8.25
N ALA A 120 9.61 28.96 8.15
CA ALA A 120 8.56 27.97 8.33
C ALA A 120 8.50 26.99 7.15
N ARG A 121 8.70 27.45 5.91
CA ARG A 121 8.77 26.60 4.72
C ARG A 121 9.94 25.62 4.80
N GLU A 122 11.12 26.09 5.22
CA GLU A 122 12.28 25.23 5.41
C GLU A 122 12.05 24.21 6.52
N ALA A 123 11.47 24.62 7.65
CA ALA A 123 11.12 23.70 8.73
C ALA A 123 10.16 22.59 8.26
N VAL A 124 9.17 22.92 7.42
CA VAL A 124 8.24 21.92 6.85
C VAL A 124 8.97 20.96 5.92
N LYS A 125 9.86 21.46 5.04
CA LYS A 125 10.63 20.60 4.12
C LYS A 125 11.54 19.64 4.89
N THR A 126 12.23 20.11 5.93
CA THR A 126 13.12 19.29 6.74
C THR A 126 12.37 18.22 7.54
N ASN A 127 11.23 18.56 8.14
CA ASN A 127 10.46 17.61 8.95
C ASN A 127 9.61 16.64 8.11
N GLY A 128 9.27 17.01 6.87
CA GLY A 128 8.46 16.19 5.99
C GLY A 128 6.99 16.13 6.38
N LEU A 129 6.26 15.20 5.74
CA LEU A 129 4.89 14.86 6.14
C LEU A 129 4.92 13.79 7.24
N PRO A 130 3.94 13.79 8.16
CA PRO A 130 3.86 12.78 9.21
C PRO A 130 3.71 11.38 8.59
N ASN A 131 4.60 10.47 8.98
CA ASN A 131 4.55 9.06 8.61
C ASN A 131 4.75 8.21 9.87
N ILE A 132 3.80 7.31 10.15
CA ILE A 132 3.87 6.41 11.31
C ILE A 132 4.94 5.32 11.08
N ASP A 133 5.19 4.95 9.83
CA ASP A 133 6.16 3.91 9.44
C ASP A 133 7.12 4.46 8.39
N PRO A 134 8.07 5.32 8.80
CA PRO A 134 8.94 6.07 7.90
C PRO A 134 9.81 5.17 7.01
N TRP A 135 10.14 3.96 7.47
CA TRP A 135 10.97 3.01 6.73
C TRP A 135 10.17 1.91 6.04
N GLY A 136 8.86 1.85 6.24
CA GLY A 136 8.02 0.82 5.61
C GLY A 136 8.16 -0.59 6.22
N LEU A 137 8.67 -0.69 7.44
CA LEU A 137 8.93 -1.98 8.10
C LEU A 137 7.63 -2.75 8.32
N PHE A 138 6.59 -2.07 8.78
CA PHE A 138 5.30 -2.70 9.03
C PHE A 138 4.48 -2.78 7.74
N SER A 139 4.37 -1.64 7.06
CA SER A 139 3.48 -1.40 5.91
C SER A 139 3.87 -2.21 4.68
N PHE A 140 5.17 -2.51 4.51
CA PHE A 140 5.67 -3.19 3.33
C PHE A 140 6.44 -4.46 3.66
N PHE A 141 7.40 -4.45 4.59
CA PHE A 141 8.20 -5.65 4.85
C PHE A 141 7.39 -6.81 5.45
N LEU A 142 6.66 -6.57 6.54
CA LEU A 142 5.84 -7.63 7.16
C LEU A 142 4.70 -8.10 6.24
N VAL A 143 4.07 -7.18 5.52
CA VAL A 143 3.05 -7.51 4.51
C VAL A 143 3.64 -8.39 3.41
N GLY A 144 4.82 -8.03 2.89
CA GLY A 144 5.52 -8.81 1.87
C GLY A 144 5.86 -10.22 2.32
N LEU A 145 6.40 -10.37 3.54
CA LEU A 145 6.69 -11.69 4.12
C LEU A 145 5.44 -12.53 4.30
N TRP A 146 4.34 -11.95 4.79
CA TRP A 146 3.09 -12.68 4.92
C TRP A 146 2.59 -13.16 3.55
N PHE A 147 2.60 -12.30 2.53
CA PHE A 147 2.16 -12.70 1.18
C PHE A 147 2.98 -13.88 0.65
N LEU A 148 4.30 -13.88 0.82
CA LEU A 148 5.16 -14.99 0.41
C LEU A 148 4.81 -16.28 1.15
N VAL A 149 4.81 -16.23 2.48
CA VAL A 149 4.60 -17.42 3.32
C VAL A 149 3.19 -17.98 3.13
N PHE A 150 2.18 -17.11 3.15
CA PHE A 150 0.78 -17.50 3.00
C PHE A 150 0.51 -18.17 1.65
N ASN A 151 0.94 -17.55 0.54
CA ASN A 151 0.63 -18.08 -0.79
C ASN A 151 1.37 -19.40 -1.07
N VAL A 152 2.63 -19.54 -0.63
CA VAL A 152 3.35 -20.81 -0.73
C VAL A 152 2.66 -21.90 0.08
N THR A 153 2.30 -21.62 1.33
CA THR A 153 1.61 -22.60 2.18
C THR A 153 0.24 -22.98 1.63
N ALA A 154 -0.57 -22.00 1.23
CA ALA A 154 -1.92 -22.22 0.72
C ALA A 154 -1.92 -23.07 -0.56
N VAL A 155 -0.94 -22.88 -1.46
CA VAL A 155 -0.77 -23.76 -2.63
C VAL A 155 -0.34 -25.16 -2.21
N ASN A 156 0.63 -25.30 -1.30
CA ASN A 156 1.15 -26.60 -0.87
C ASN A 156 0.09 -27.48 -0.19
N VAL A 157 -0.88 -26.88 0.52
CA VAL A 157 -1.98 -27.61 1.14
C VAL A 157 -3.22 -27.75 0.24
N GLY A 158 -3.13 -27.30 -1.02
CA GLY A 158 -4.22 -27.37 -2.00
C GLY A 158 -5.38 -26.40 -1.74
N ALA A 159 -5.22 -25.44 -0.83
CA ALA A 159 -6.24 -24.45 -0.50
C ALA A 159 -6.32 -23.30 -1.53
N LEU A 160 -5.28 -23.11 -2.35
CA LEU A 160 -5.23 -22.07 -3.38
C LEU A 160 -4.67 -22.65 -4.70
N PRO A 161 -5.23 -22.29 -5.87
CA PRO A 161 -4.65 -22.73 -7.13
C PRO A 161 -3.28 -22.09 -7.37
N LEU A 162 -2.37 -22.83 -8.02
CA LEU A 162 -0.97 -22.44 -8.24
C LEU A 162 -0.81 -21.04 -8.86
N TRP A 163 -1.60 -20.72 -9.89
CA TRP A 163 -1.51 -19.43 -10.59
C TRP A 163 -1.78 -18.26 -9.64
N LEU A 164 -2.73 -18.41 -8.72
CA LEU A 164 -3.08 -17.36 -7.76
C LEU A 164 -2.01 -17.24 -6.67
N GLY A 165 -1.42 -18.37 -6.26
CA GLY A 165 -0.26 -18.36 -5.37
C GLY A 165 0.96 -17.67 -5.99
N ILE A 166 1.26 -17.90 -7.28
CA ILE A 166 2.35 -17.22 -8.00
C ILE A 166 2.12 -15.70 -8.00
N ILE A 167 0.91 -15.24 -8.35
CA ILE A 167 0.59 -13.81 -8.33
C ILE A 167 0.75 -13.24 -6.92
N GLY A 168 0.30 -13.97 -5.89
CA GLY A 168 0.47 -13.55 -4.50
C GLY A 168 1.93 -13.44 -4.08
N CYS A 169 2.78 -14.38 -4.51
CA CYS A 169 4.21 -14.32 -4.27
C CYS A 169 4.87 -13.13 -4.99
N VAL A 170 4.49 -12.84 -6.24
CA VAL A 170 4.94 -11.64 -6.96
C VAL A 170 4.50 -10.37 -6.21
N GLY A 171 3.30 -10.39 -5.61
CA GLY A 171 2.82 -9.32 -4.74
C GLY A 171 3.71 -9.15 -3.51
N GLY A 172 4.04 -10.24 -2.84
CA GLY A 172 4.97 -10.25 -1.71
C GLY A 172 6.34 -9.68 -2.05
N VAL A 173 6.93 -10.08 -3.19
CA VAL A 173 8.18 -9.50 -3.69
C VAL A 173 8.04 -8.01 -3.97
N SER A 174 6.93 -7.57 -4.58
CA SER A 174 6.69 -6.15 -4.87
C SER A 174 6.66 -5.31 -3.59
N PHE A 175 6.00 -5.79 -2.53
CA PHE A 175 6.03 -5.16 -1.21
C PHE A 175 7.46 -5.05 -0.64
N LEU A 176 8.25 -6.13 -0.74
CA LEU A 176 9.65 -6.11 -0.29
C LEU A 176 10.52 -5.13 -1.10
N LEU A 177 10.26 -4.98 -2.41
CA LEU A 177 10.96 -4.01 -3.25
C LEU A 177 10.60 -2.56 -2.86
N VAL A 178 9.34 -2.29 -2.50
CA VAL A 178 8.97 -0.97 -1.95
C VAL A 178 9.73 -0.70 -0.65
N PHE A 179 9.78 -1.67 0.26
CA PHE A 179 10.55 -1.54 1.52
C PHE A 179 12.03 -1.22 1.25
N VAL A 180 12.68 -2.00 0.37
CA VAL A 180 14.09 -1.77 0.00
C VAL A 180 14.26 -0.40 -0.66
N GLY A 181 13.33 0.00 -1.53
CA GLY A 181 13.35 1.31 -2.17
C GLY A 181 13.22 2.47 -1.19
N MET A 182 12.39 2.33 -0.16
CA MET A 182 12.28 3.33 0.92
C MET A 182 13.56 3.37 1.78
N LEU A 183 14.08 2.21 2.17
CA LEU A 183 15.28 2.12 3.00
C LEU A 183 16.53 2.70 2.31
N LEU A 184 16.66 2.49 1.00
CA LEU A 184 17.79 2.96 0.18
C LEU A 184 17.51 4.29 -0.53
N HIS A 185 16.35 4.91 -0.32
CA HIS A 185 15.92 6.14 -1.00
C HIS A 185 15.92 6.05 -2.54
N ILE A 186 15.60 4.88 -3.09
CA ILE A 186 15.53 4.63 -4.54
C ILE A 186 14.08 4.77 -5.02
N GLY A 187 13.68 6.00 -5.36
CA GLY A 187 12.30 6.31 -5.79
C GLY A 187 11.82 5.50 -6.99
N LEU A 188 12.69 5.23 -7.96
CA LEU A 188 12.33 4.42 -9.13
C LEU A 188 11.85 3.01 -8.73
N LEU A 189 12.47 2.41 -7.71
CA LEU A 189 12.11 1.07 -7.25
C LEU A 189 10.72 1.07 -6.59
N VAL A 190 10.42 2.12 -5.81
CA VAL A 190 9.10 2.34 -5.21
C VAL A 190 8.06 2.57 -6.29
N ASP A 191 8.30 3.47 -7.25
CA ASP A 191 7.37 3.81 -8.32
C ASP A 191 6.99 2.58 -9.15
N ILE A 192 7.99 1.80 -9.61
CA ILE A 192 7.75 0.60 -10.42
C ILE A 192 7.00 -0.47 -9.62
N SER A 193 7.41 -0.71 -8.38
CA SER A 193 6.81 -1.75 -7.54
C SER A 193 5.39 -1.38 -7.12
N ALA A 194 5.14 -0.11 -6.79
CA ALA A 194 3.81 0.41 -6.48
C ALA A 194 2.92 0.37 -7.72
N ALA A 195 3.43 0.77 -8.89
CA ALA A 195 2.68 0.74 -10.14
C ALA A 195 2.24 -0.68 -10.53
N LEU A 196 3.21 -1.60 -10.66
CA LEU A 196 2.93 -3.00 -11.03
C LEU A 196 2.08 -3.68 -9.95
N GLY A 197 2.41 -3.43 -8.68
CA GLY A 197 1.69 -3.94 -7.53
C GLY A 197 0.23 -3.51 -7.52
N CYS A 198 -0.05 -2.22 -7.72
CA CYS A 198 -1.41 -1.68 -7.60
C CYS A 198 -2.26 -1.90 -8.86
N ILE A 199 -1.68 -1.85 -10.06
CA ILE A 199 -2.44 -1.95 -11.32
C ILE A 199 -2.65 -3.40 -11.74
N VAL A 200 -1.65 -4.26 -11.53
CA VAL A 200 -1.66 -5.62 -12.09
C VAL A 200 -1.80 -6.65 -10.97
N VAL A 201 -0.85 -6.68 -10.05
CA VAL A 201 -0.69 -7.82 -9.14
C VAL A 201 -1.80 -7.86 -8.08
N SER A 202 -2.04 -6.76 -7.38
CA SER A 202 -3.07 -6.66 -6.33
C SER A 202 -4.46 -6.90 -6.88
N PRO A 203 -4.89 -6.31 -8.02
CA PRO A 203 -6.20 -6.59 -8.60
C PRO A 203 -6.35 -8.03 -9.09
N MET A 204 -5.35 -8.58 -9.79
CA MET A 204 -5.40 -9.97 -10.24
C MET A 204 -5.50 -10.94 -9.07
N TRP A 205 -4.72 -10.72 -8.00
CA TRP A 205 -4.75 -11.58 -6.82
C TRP A 205 -6.08 -11.45 -6.07
N SER A 206 -6.54 -10.23 -5.83
CA SER A 206 -7.73 -9.99 -5.03
C SER A 206 -9.03 -10.38 -5.74
N PHE A 207 -9.17 -10.09 -7.03
CA PHE A 207 -10.30 -10.59 -7.83
C PHE A 207 -10.23 -12.10 -8.03
N GLY A 208 -9.04 -12.66 -8.24
CA GLY A 208 -8.83 -14.09 -8.31
C GLY A 208 -9.26 -14.81 -7.02
N LEU A 209 -8.88 -14.27 -5.86
CA LEU A 209 -9.30 -14.76 -4.56
C LEU A 209 -10.81 -14.63 -4.37
N ALA A 210 -11.40 -13.48 -4.71
CA ALA A 210 -12.84 -13.27 -4.62
C ALA A 210 -13.62 -14.31 -5.44
N TYR A 211 -13.21 -14.49 -6.70
CA TYR A 211 -13.80 -15.47 -7.61
C TYR A 211 -13.65 -16.90 -7.10
N PHE A 212 -12.45 -17.26 -6.62
CA PHE A 212 -12.20 -18.59 -6.08
C PHE A 212 -13.09 -18.87 -4.86
N LEU A 213 -13.18 -17.94 -3.92
CA LEU A 213 -14.04 -18.07 -2.74
C LEU A 213 -15.52 -18.24 -3.13
N MET A 214 -16.03 -17.47 -4.10
CA MET A 214 -17.41 -17.62 -4.60
C MET A 214 -17.71 -19.00 -5.19
N ARG A 215 -16.70 -19.77 -5.61
CA ARG A 215 -16.90 -21.12 -6.16
C ARG A 215 -16.85 -22.23 -5.12
N VAL A 216 -16.26 -21.95 -3.96
CA VAL A 216 -16.00 -22.95 -2.92
C VAL A 216 -16.98 -22.79 -1.75
N THR A 217 -17.64 -21.63 -1.61
CA THR A 217 -18.76 -21.38 -0.68
C THR A 217 -20.10 -21.53 -1.36
#